data_AF-A0A919HT11-F1
#
_entry.id   AF-A0A919HT11-F1
#
_cell.length_a   1.000
_cell.length_b   1.000
_cell.length_c   1.000
_cell.angle_alpha   90.00
_cell.angle_beta   90.00
_cell.angle_gamma   90.00
#
_symmetry.space_group_name_H-M   'P 1'
#
loop_
_entity.id
_entity.type
_entity.pdbx_description
1 polymer ?
#
loop_
_entity_poly.entity_id
_entity_poly.type
_entity_poly.pdbx_seq_one_letter_code
_entity_poly.pdbx_strand_id
1 'polypeptide(L)' 'MQFGKRVTRCEEDADGVTVWFTDGSSASGDLLIAADGSHSALRPWVLGFTRSGATPATSTGTVWWR' A
#
# COMPACT_ATOMS: atom_id res chain seq x y z
N MET A 1 3.58 -12.54 -9.92
CA MET A 1 3.81 -12.27 -8.48
C MET A 1 4.98 -11.33 -8.34
N GLN A 2 4.84 -10.23 -7.60
CA GLN A 2 5.94 -9.30 -7.31
C GLN A 2 6.25 -9.33 -5.82
N PHE A 3 7.44 -9.80 -5.47
CA PHE A 3 7.91 -9.89 -4.08
C PHE A 3 8.86 -8.74 -3.74
N GLY A 4 9.11 -8.52 -2.45
CA GLY A 4 10.06 -7.51 -1.98
C GLY A 4 9.62 -6.06 -2.23
N LYS A 5 8.37 -5.84 -2.67
CA LYS A 5 7.79 -4.52 -2.82
C LYS A 5 7.26 -4.04 -1.48
N ARG A 6 7.65 -2.83 -1.08
CA ARG A 6 7.18 -2.21 0.17
C ARG A 6 6.47 -0.90 -0.13
N VAL A 7 5.27 -0.74 0.39
CA VAL A 7 4.42 0.43 0.14
C VAL A 7 4.94 1.67 0.86
N THR A 8 4.90 2.81 0.18
CA THR A 8 5.22 4.14 0.73
C THR A 8 4.01 5.07 0.71
N ARG A 9 3.10 4.89 -0.26
CA ARG A 9 1.89 5.70 -0.44
C ARG A 9 0.81 4.85 -1.11
N CYS A 10 -0.44 5.17 -0.81
CA CYS A 10 -1.62 4.66 -1.47
C CYS A 10 -2.60 5.82 -1.68
N GLU A 11 -3.26 5.85 -2.82
CA GLU A 11 -4.34 6.79 -3.14
C GLU A 11 -5.47 6.06 -3.85
N GLU A 12 -6.69 6.50 -3.61
CA GLU A 12 -7.88 6.05 -4.34
C GLU A 12 -8.58 7.26 -4.96
N ASP A 13 -9.11 7.06 -6.15
CA ASP A 13 -9.95 8.01 -6.87
C ASP A 13 -11.09 7.29 -7.61
N ALA A 14 -11.76 7.99 -8.52
CA ALA A 14 -12.89 7.43 -9.27
C ALA A 14 -12.49 6.31 -10.23
N ASP A 15 -11.21 6.24 -10.63
CA ASP A 15 -10.66 5.29 -11.60
C ASP A 15 -9.98 4.08 -10.94
N GLY A 16 -9.81 4.10 -9.60
CA GLY A 16 -9.33 2.96 -8.84
C GLY A 16 -8.33 3.34 -7.74
N VAL A 17 -7.41 2.41 -7.44
CA VAL A 17 -6.39 2.56 -6.40
C VAL A 17 -5.00 2.51 -7.02
N THR A 18 -4.12 3.43 -6.61
CA THR A 18 -2.70 3.44 -6.98
C THR A 18 -1.82 3.32 -5.74
N VAL A 19 -0.81 2.45 -5.83
CA VAL A 19 0.16 2.17 -4.76
C VAL A 19 1.57 2.46 -5.26
N TRP A 20 2.36 3.17 -4.46
CA TRP A 20 3.78 3.44 -4.73
C TRP A 20 4.66 2.65 -3.79
N PHE A 21 5.81 2.20 -4.31
CA PHE A 21 6.75 1.37 -3.59
C PHE A 21 8.09 2.07 -3.33
N THR A 22 8.86 1.53 -2.38
CA THR A 22 10.19 2.07 -2.01
C THR A 22 11.23 2.03 -3.12
N ASP A 23 11.04 1.18 -4.13
CA ASP A 23 11.94 1.07 -5.28
C ASP A 23 11.59 2.01 -6.44
N GLY A 24 10.63 2.92 -6.21
CA GLY A 24 10.16 3.90 -7.20
C GLY A 24 9.13 3.35 -8.18
N SER A 25 8.85 2.05 -8.17
CA SER A 25 7.75 1.48 -8.97
C SER A 25 6.38 1.80 -8.36
N SER A 26 5.34 1.68 -9.19
CA SER A 26 3.95 1.80 -8.76
C SER A 26 3.08 0.73 -9.43
N ALA A 27 1.90 0.52 -8.87
CA ALA A 27 0.87 -0.36 -9.43
C ALA A 27 -0.51 0.27 -9.22
N SER A 28 -1.41 0.07 -10.19
CA SER A 28 -2.78 0.57 -10.15
C SER A 28 -3.78 -0.56 -10.47
N GLY A 29 -4.99 -0.48 -9.92
CA GLY A 29 -6.09 -1.40 -10.22
C GLY A 29 -7.36 -1.05 -9.46
N ASP A 30 -8.44 -1.78 -9.74
CA ASP A 30 -9.78 -1.48 -9.21
C ASP A 30 -9.94 -1.81 -7.71
N LEU A 31 -9.11 -2.72 -7.19
CA LEU A 31 -9.19 -3.18 -5.80
C LEU A 31 -7.80 -3.43 -5.22
N LEU A 32 -7.56 -2.92 -4.00
CA LEU A 32 -6.39 -3.20 -3.18
C LEU A 32 -6.78 -4.05 -1.97
N ILE A 33 -6.11 -5.19 -1.78
CA ILE A 33 -6.24 -6.00 -0.56
C ILE A 33 -4.98 -5.82 0.30
N ALA A 34 -5.14 -5.18 1.46
CA ALA A 34 -4.07 -5.00 2.44
C ALA A 34 -3.85 -6.30 3.25
N ALA A 35 -2.94 -7.15 2.78
CA ALA A 35 -2.58 -8.43 3.42
C ALA A 35 -1.16 -8.41 4.02
N ASP A 36 -0.75 -7.28 4.62
CA ASP A 36 0.61 -7.02 5.13
C ASP A 36 0.77 -7.23 6.65
N GLY A 37 -0.21 -7.87 7.29
CA GLY A 37 -0.14 -8.33 8.69
C GLY A 37 -0.41 -7.25 9.74
N SER A 38 -0.13 -7.57 11.01
CA SER A 38 -0.47 -6.69 12.15
C SER A 38 0.26 -5.35 12.16
N HIS A 39 1.44 -5.27 11.53
CA HIS A 39 2.24 -4.06 11.37
C HIS A 39 1.90 -3.26 10.10
N SER A 40 0.76 -3.56 9.49
CA SER A 40 0.32 -3.03 8.21
C SER A 40 0.68 -1.56 7.98
N ALA A 41 1.41 -1.31 6.90
CA ALA A 41 1.71 0.02 6.40
C ALA A 41 0.47 0.67 5.77
N LEU A 42 -0.49 -0.13 5.30
CA LEU A 42 -1.74 0.35 4.67
C LEU A 42 -2.86 0.62 5.67
N ARG A 43 -2.81 0.06 6.89
CA ARG A 43 -3.86 0.23 7.91
C ARG A 43 -4.25 1.69 8.19
N PRO A 44 -3.34 2.68 8.25
CA PRO A 44 -3.72 4.08 8.42
C PRO A 44 -4.64 4.62 7.32
N TRP A 45 -4.48 4.16 6.07
CA TRP A 45 -5.32 4.54 4.92
C TRP A 45 -6.69 3.89 5.02
N VAL A 46 -6.73 2.60 5.33
CA VAL A 46 -7.99 1.84 5.54
C VAL A 46 -8.84 2.45 6.66
N LEU A 47 -8.21 2.96 7.71
CA LEU A 47 -8.91 3.53 8.87
C LEU A 47 -9.13 5.05 8.76
N GLY A 48 -8.69 5.71 7.69
CA GLY A 48 -8.82 7.16 7.52
C GLY A 48 -7.97 8.00 8.49
N PHE A 49 -6.98 7.40 9.15
CA PHE A 49 -6.05 8.10 10.05
C PHE A 49 -4.66 8.13 9.42
N THR A 50 -4.48 8.89 8.34
CA THR A 50 -3.15 9.07 7.74
C THR A 50 -2.21 9.70 8.77
N ARG A 51 -1.23 8.92 9.24
CA ARG A 51 -0.24 9.40 10.20
C ARG A 51 0.67 10.39 9.47
N SER A 52 0.36 11.68 9.58
CA SER A 52 1.24 12.76 9.11
C SER A 52 2.61 12.61 9.78
N GLY A 53 3.64 12.31 9.00
CA GLY A 53 5.03 12.17 9.47
C GLY A 53 5.49 10.77 9.87
N ALA A 54 4.77 9.70 9.53
CA ALA A 54 5.24 8.34 9.76
C ALA A 54 6.41 7.99 8.82
N THR A 55 7.59 7.68 9.37
CA THR A 55 8.60 6.88 8.67
C THR A 55 7.90 5.64 8.10
N PRO A 56 8.11 5.24 6.83
CA PRO A 56 7.40 4.10 6.27
C PRO A 56 7.57 2.90 7.22
N ALA A 57 6.48 2.22 7.56
CA ALA A 57 6.53 1.06 8.43
C ALA A 57 7.19 -0.11 7.69
N THR A 58 8.03 -0.88 8.39
CA THR A 58 8.60 -2.11 7.84
C THR A 58 7.56 -3.21 7.92
N SER A 59 6.87 -3.45 6.80
CA SER A 59 6.05 -4.64 6.60
C SER A 59 6.19 -5.09 5.15
N THR A 60 6.68 -6.32 4.98
CA THR A 60 6.82 -6.99 3.68
C THR A 60 5.48 -7.64 3.35
N GLY A 61 4.55 -6.87 2.80
CA GLY A 61 3.27 -7.38 2.30
C GLY A 61 3.40 -7.90 0.87
N THR A 62 2.64 -8.94 0.52
CA THR A 62 2.45 -9.34 -0.87
C THR A 62 1.19 -8.68 -1.40
N VAL A 63 1.26 -7.98 -2.53
CA VAL A 63 0.06 -7.46 -3.20
C VAL A 63 -0.31 -8.33 -4.38
N TRP A 64 -1.57 -8.78 -4.42
CA TRP A 64 -2.15 -9.58 -5.49
C TRP A 64 -3.22 -8.75 -6.19
N TRP A 65 -3.10 -8.61 -7.51
CA TRP A 65 -4.09 -8.01 -8.39
C TRP A 65 -4.62 -9.09 -9.34
N ARG A 66 -5.86 -8.92 -9.81
CA ARG A 66 -6.40 -9.54 -11.01
C ARG A 66 -6.81 -8.43 -11.96
#